data_AF-A0A5K1HLP1-F1
#
_entry.id   AF-A0A5K1HLP1-F1
#
_cell.length_a   1.000
_cell.length_b   1.000
_cell.length_c   1.000
_cell.angle_alpha   90.00
_cell.angle_beta   90.00
_cell.angle_gamma   90.00
#
_symmetry.space_group_name_H-M   'P 1'
#
loop_
_entity.id
_entity.type
_entity.pdbx_description
1 polymer ?
#
loop_
_entity_poly.entity_id
_entity_poly.type
_entity_poly.pdbx_seq_one_letter_code
_entity_poly.pdbx_strand_id
1 'polypeptide(L)'
;KYSCYCFDSYSPKVDPALIAPNKSNTCIKIRRLLIPQQRKHFFILSYTRGFRLEKKMSHTNGFGSITMGSNARDLVALTNEVLSISITQKKSIIDTNTIRSALHRQTWDLRSQ
;
A
#
# COMPACT_ATOMS: atom_id res chain seq x y z
N LYS A 1 -5.32 29.86 -2.45
CA LYS A 1 -5.08 28.92 -3.56
C LYS A 1 -5.63 27.56 -3.11
N TYR A 2 -6.94 27.35 -3.27
CA TYR A 2 -7.60 26.13 -2.79
C TYR A 2 -7.43 25.04 -3.86
N SER A 3 -6.73 23.97 -3.52
CA SER A 3 -6.52 22.83 -4.41
C SER A 3 -7.67 21.85 -4.18
N CYS A 4 -8.59 21.75 -5.14
CA CYS A 4 -9.61 20.70 -5.13
C CYS A 4 -8.95 19.35 -5.43
N TYR A 5 -9.23 18.34 -4.61
CA TYR A 5 -8.70 16.99 -4.77
C TYR A 5 -9.80 16.09 -5.38
N CYS A 6 -9.61 15.64 -6.61
CA CYS A 6 -10.47 14.61 -7.20
C CYS A 6 -9.86 13.22 -6.94
N PHE A 7 -10.54 12.41 -6.13
CA PHE A 7 -10.26 10.98 -6.00
C PHE A 7 -11.08 10.24 -7.06
N ASP A 8 -10.42 9.50 -7.95
CA ASP A 8 -11.10 8.62 -8.91
C ASP A 8 -11.75 7.47 -8.16
N SER A 9 -13.03 7.64 -7.83
CA SER A 9 -13.94 6.59 -7.41
C SER A 9 -15.24 6.82 -8.17
N TYR A 10 -15.31 6.30 -9.39
CA TYR A 10 -16.52 6.26 -10.23
C TYR A 10 -17.09 7.64 -10.61
N SER A 11 -16.87 8.10 -11.84
CA SER A 11 -17.49 9.33 -12.35
C SER A 11 -18.53 9.03 -13.43
N PRO A 12 -19.83 8.91 -13.09
CA PRO A 12 -20.88 9.20 -14.03
C PRO A 12 -21.24 10.69 -13.89
N LYS A 13 -20.96 11.46 -14.94
CA LYS A 13 -21.39 12.86 -15.20
C LYS A 13 -20.50 13.96 -14.60
N VAL A 14 -19.34 14.17 -15.22
CA VAL A 14 -18.71 15.50 -15.24
C VAL A 14 -18.92 16.07 -16.64
N ASP A 15 -19.39 17.32 -16.70
CA ASP A 15 -19.68 18.04 -17.94
C ASP A 15 -18.41 18.18 -18.80
N PRO A 16 -18.38 17.67 -20.05
CA PRO A 16 -17.21 17.70 -20.92
C PRO A 16 -16.61 19.11 -21.14
N ALA A 17 -17.41 20.16 -20.97
CA ALA A 17 -16.96 21.55 -21.10
C ALA A 17 -15.94 21.98 -20.03
N LEU A 18 -15.89 21.29 -18.88
CA LEU A 18 -14.95 21.57 -17.78
C LEU A 18 -13.60 20.83 -17.93
N ILE A 19 -13.50 19.89 -18.88
CA ILE A 19 -12.28 19.16 -19.26
C ILE A 19 -11.75 19.75 -20.58
N ALA A 20 -11.82 21.08 -20.75
CA ALA A 20 -11.22 21.74 -21.88
C ALA A 20 -9.68 21.63 -21.78
N PRO A 21 -8.97 21.18 -22.84
CA PRO A 21 -7.54 20.82 -22.81
C PRO A 21 -6.58 22.01 -22.57
N ASN A 22 -7.10 23.21 -22.32
CA ASN A 22 -6.32 24.45 -22.26
C ASN A 22 -6.59 25.31 -21.00
N LYS A 23 -7.28 24.82 -19.97
CA LYS A 23 -7.54 25.61 -18.74
C LYS A 23 -7.29 24.88 -17.41
N SER A 24 -6.94 23.59 -17.43
CA SER A 24 -6.65 22.79 -16.23
C SER A 24 -5.42 21.90 -16.42
N ASN A 25 -4.28 22.52 -16.79
CA ASN A 25 -3.02 21.84 -17.10
C ASN A 25 -2.28 21.25 -15.87
N THR A 26 -2.97 21.03 -14.76
CA THR A 26 -2.41 20.31 -13.60
C THR A 26 -3.49 19.41 -12.97
N CYS A 27 -4.14 18.60 -13.81
CA CYS A 27 -4.69 17.34 -13.32
C CYS A 27 -3.51 16.47 -12.86
N ILE A 28 -3.13 16.59 -11.58
CA ILE A 28 -2.15 15.70 -10.96
C ILE A 28 -2.82 14.34 -10.87
N LYS A 29 -2.60 13.52 -11.90
CA LYS A 29 -3.01 12.11 -11.88
C LYS A 29 -2.26 11.45 -10.73
N ILE A 30 -2.93 11.24 -9.60
CA ILE A 30 -2.40 10.44 -8.49
C ILE A 30 -2.30 9.01 -9.01
N ARG A 31 -1.16 8.69 -9.62
CA ARG A 31 -0.84 7.32 -10.00
C ARG A 31 -0.67 6.54 -8.70
N ARG A 32 -1.30 5.36 -8.60
CA ARG A 32 -1.07 4.41 -7.50
C ARG A 32 0.43 4.33 -7.23
N LEU A 33 0.80 4.38 -5.95
CA LEU A 33 2.19 4.46 -5.51
C LEU A 33 3.00 3.34 -6.20
N LEU A 34 4.11 3.69 -6.85
CA LEU A 34 4.90 2.70 -7.58
C LEU A 34 5.34 1.61 -6.59
N ILE A 35 5.25 0.33 -6.95
CA ILE A 35 5.59 -0.82 -6.08
C ILE A 35 6.92 -0.63 -5.30
N PRO A 36 8.00 -0.06 -5.88
CA PRO A 36 9.22 0.25 -5.15
C PRO A 36 9.05 1.31 -4.04
N GLN A 37 8.20 2.32 -4.25
CA GLN A 37 7.89 3.33 -3.24
C GLN A 37 7.14 2.72 -2.07
N GLN A 38 6.15 1.85 -2.34
CA GLN A 38 5.36 1.19 -1.29
C GLN A 38 6.26 0.35 -0.38
N ARG A 39 7.18 -0.40 -0.99
CA ARG A 39 8.18 -1.17 -0.26
C ARG A 39 9.06 -0.30 0.61
N LYS A 40 9.57 0.82 0.07
CA LYS A 40 10.40 1.75 0.84
C LYS A 40 9.66 2.24 2.09
N HIS A 41 8.39 2.60 1.95
CA HIS A 41 7.56 2.99 3.09
C HIS A 41 7.35 1.84 4.09
N PHE A 42 7.05 0.64 3.61
CA PHE A 42 6.92 -0.55 4.45
C PHE A 42 8.19 -0.84 5.27
N PHE A 43 9.37 -0.77 4.63
CA PHE A 43 10.65 -0.96 5.30
C PHE A 43 10.86 0.10 6.40
N ILE A 44 10.59 1.37 6.11
CA ILE A 44 10.72 2.46 7.09
C ILE A 44 9.76 2.27 8.27
N LEU A 45 8.49 1.96 7.99
CA LEU A 45 7.46 1.74 9.02
C LEU A 45 7.80 0.55 9.91
N SER A 46 8.29 -0.56 9.33
CA SER A 46 8.69 -1.73 10.10
C SER A 46 9.92 -1.43 10.96
N TYR A 47 10.93 -0.77 10.38
CA TYR A 47 12.18 -0.42 11.06
C TYR A 47 11.96 0.54 12.24
N THR A 48 11.14 1.58 12.05
CA THR A 48 10.79 2.54 13.11
C THR A 48 10.03 1.89 14.28
N ARG A 49 9.37 0.76 14.03
CA ARG A 49 8.68 -0.04 15.06
C ARG A 49 9.53 -1.16 15.65
N GLY A 50 10.82 -1.23 15.30
CA GLY A 50 11.77 -2.19 15.85
C GLY A 50 11.84 -3.54 15.11
N PHE A 51 11.16 -3.68 13.97
CA PHE A 51 11.16 -4.91 13.19
C PHE A 51 12.07 -4.80 11.98
N ARG A 52 12.83 -5.86 11.71
CA ARG A 52 13.73 -5.93 10.56
C ARG A 52 13.20 -6.93 9.55
N LEU A 53 13.39 -6.67 8.26
CA LEU A 53 13.06 -7.67 7.24
C LEU A 53 14.19 -8.67 7.08
N GLU A 54 13.84 -9.91 6.79
CA GLU A 54 14.80 -10.95 6.50
C GLU A 54 15.66 -10.57 5.29
N LYS A 55 16.99 -10.69 5.41
CA LYS A 55 17.93 -10.24 4.38
C LYS A 55 17.63 -10.87 3.01
N LYS A 56 17.28 -12.17 2.99
CA LYS A 56 16.94 -12.93 1.77
C LYS A 56 15.67 -12.44 1.07
N MET A 57 14.79 -11.73 1.79
CA MET A 57 13.53 -11.24 1.26
C MET A 57 13.72 -10.06 0.31
N SER A 58 14.69 -9.18 0.59
CA SER A 58 14.96 -8.01 -0.25
C SER A 58 15.52 -8.36 -1.64
N HIS A 59 16.13 -9.54 -1.80
CA HIS A 59 16.80 -9.98 -3.04
C HIS A 59 16.03 -11.08 -3.81
N THR A 60 14.89 -11.54 -3.29
CA THR A 60 14.11 -12.61 -3.91
C THR A 60 12.95 -12.06 -4.72
N ASN A 61 12.78 -12.59 -5.93
CA ASN A 61 11.69 -12.20 -6.85
C ASN A 61 10.28 -12.39 -6.25
N GLY A 62 10.14 -13.26 -5.23
CA GLY A 62 8.88 -13.48 -4.51
C GLY A 62 8.41 -12.26 -3.70
N PHE A 63 9.32 -11.46 -3.15
CA PHE A 63 8.94 -10.17 -2.56
C PHE A 63 8.60 -9.15 -3.65
N GLY A 64 9.27 -9.29 -4.81
CA GLY A 64 9.11 -8.53 -6.05
C GLY A 64 7.69 -8.48 -6.62
N SER A 65 6.88 -9.51 -6.37
CA SER A 65 5.49 -9.62 -6.87
C SER A 65 4.42 -9.30 -5.82
N ILE A 66 4.79 -9.19 -4.54
CA ILE A 66 3.82 -8.92 -3.47
C ILE A 66 3.34 -7.46 -3.55
N THR A 67 2.05 -7.29 -3.78
CA THR A 67 1.36 -5.99 -3.74
C THR A 67 1.07 -5.62 -2.29
N MET A 68 1.65 -4.52 -1.80
CA MET A 68 1.53 -4.10 -0.38
C MET A 68 0.35 -3.15 -0.12
N GLY A 69 -0.72 -3.29 -0.91
CA GLY A 69 -1.85 -2.38 -0.92
C GLY A 69 -1.71 -1.27 -1.98
N SER A 70 -2.81 -0.63 -2.35
CA SER A 70 -2.82 0.39 -3.41
C SER A 70 -2.67 1.81 -2.88
N ASN A 71 -3.08 2.02 -1.63
CA ASN A 71 -3.09 3.30 -0.94
C ASN A 71 -2.20 3.29 0.31
N ALA A 72 -1.85 4.48 0.81
CA ALA A 72 -1.08 4.63 2.04
C ALA A 72 -1.82 4.04 3.27
N ARG A 73 -3.16 4.12 3.30
CA ARG A 73 -3.99 3.52 4.35
C ARG A 73 -3.88 2.00 4.35
N ASP A 74 -4.04 1.38 3.18
CA ASP A 74 -3.91 -0.07 3.00
C ASP A 74 -2.52 -0.55 3.44
N LEU A 75 -1.48 0.20 3.09
CA LEU A 75 -0.10 -0.11 3.47
C LEU A 75 0.09 -0.12 4.99
N VAL A 76 -0.43 0.89 5.69
CA VAL A 76 -0.37 0.97 7.15
C VAL A 76 -1.16 -0.16 7.80
N ALA A 77 -2.35 -0.48 7.29
CA ALA A 77 -3.16 -1.60 7.76
C ALA A 77 -2.42 -2.93 7.59
N LEU A 78 -1.80 -3.16 6.42
CA LEU A 78 -1.00 -4.35 6.17
C LEU A 78 0.20 -4.43 7.12
N THR A 79 0.92 -3.33 7.34
CA THR A 79 2.03 -3.30 8.31
C THR A 79 1.54 -3.65 9.71
N ASN A 80 0.42 -3.09 10.18
CA ASN A 80 -0.12 -3.41 11.49
C ASN A 80 -0.42 -4.91 11.66
N GLU A 81 -1.03 -5.53 10.65
CA GLU A 81 -1.31 -6.97 10.65
C GLU A 81 -0.04 -7.81 10.65
N VAL A 82 0.94 -7.47 9.79
CA VAL A 82 2.23 -8.15 9.76
C VAL A 82 2.90 -8.11 11.12
N LEU A 83 2.94 -6.93 11.75
CA LEU A 83 3.55 -6.76 13.06
C LEU A 83 2.79 -7.50 14.16
N SER A 84 1.46 -7.51 14.11
CA SER A 84 0.62 -8.28 15.05
C SER A 84 0.91 -9.79 14.97
N ILE A 85 1.03 -10.33 13.75
CA ILE A 85 1.40 -11.73 13.54
C ILE A 85 2.83 -11.99 14.02
N SER A 86 3.78 -11.10 13.70
CA SER A 86 5.17 -11.22 14.18
C SER A 86 5.26 -11.23 15.71
N ILE A 87 4.51 -10.35 16.40
CA ILE A 87 4.44 -10.30 17.87
C ILE A 87 3.87 -11.61 18.42
N THR A 88 2.79 -12.13 17.82
CA THR A 88 2.17 -13.40 18.22
C THR A 88 3.14 -14.57 18.07
N GLN A 89 3.95 -14.56 17.00
CA GLN A 89 5.01 -15.55 16.76
C GLN A 89 6.29 -15.26 17.57
N LYS A 90 6.36 -14.18 18.35
CA LYS A 90 7.55 -13.69 19.06
C LYS A 90 8.78 -13.50 18.15
N LYS A 91 8.55 -13.06 16.91
CA LYS A 91 9.59 -12.76 15.92
C LYS A 91 9.81 -11.26 15.81
N SER A 92 11.08 -10.84 15.81
CA SER A 92 11.48 -9.46 15.46
C SER A 92 11.88 -9.32 13.98
N ILE A 93 12.06 -10.45 13.29
CA ILE A 93 12.39 -10.51 11.87
C ILE A 93 11.13 -10.89 11.09
N ILE A 94 10.76 -10.03 10.13
CA ILE A 94 9.64 -10.25 9.23
C ILE A 94 10.13 -11.11 8.07
N ASP A 95 9.47 -12.27 7.91
CA ASP A 95 9.69 -13.19 6.80
C ASP A 95 8.56 -13.10 5.74
N THR A 96 8.79 -13.68 4.57
CA THR A 96 7.80 -13.71 3.47
C THR A 96 6.51 -14.42 3.86
N ASN A 97 6.60 -15.44 4.72
CA ASN A 97 5.43 -16.18 5.16
C ASN A 97 4.51 -15.33 6.02
N THR A 98 5.06 -14.48 6.88
CA THR A 98 4.32 -13.55 7.73
C THR A 98 3.56 -12.55 6.89
N ILE A 99 4.19 -11.96 5.87
CA ILE A 99 3.51 -11.03 4.95
C ILE A 99 2.40 -11.75 4.17
N ARG A 100 2.67 -12.97 3.70
CA ARG A 100 1.66 -13.78 2.99
C ARG A 100 0.48 -14.13 3.91
N SER A 101 0.73 -14.47 5.17
CA SER A 101 -0.31 -14.74 6.16
C SER A 101 -1.14 -13.49 6.48
N ALA A 102 -0.51 -12.32 6.58
CA ALA A 102 -1.22 -11.05 6.79
C ALA A 102 -2.12 -10.71 5.60
N LEU A 103 -1.61 -10.83 4.37
CA LEU A 103 -2.40 -10.60 3.14
C LEU A 103 -3.57 -11.57 3.01
N HIS A 104 -3.34 -12.84 3.36
CA HIS A 104 -4.38 -13.84 3.38
C HIS A 104 -5.49 -13.43 4.36
N ARG A 105 -5.16 -13.09 5.62
CA ARG A 105 -6.14 -12.59 6.59
C ARG A 105 -6.93 -11.38 6.09
N GLN A 106 -6.25 -10.35 5.58
CA GLN A 106 -6.93 -9.17 5.01
C GLN A 106 -7.90 -9.54 3.88
N THR A 107 -7.54 -10.48 3.02
CA THR A 107 -8.42 -10.91 1.92
C THR A 107 -9.63 -11.69 2.43
N TRP A 108 -9.46 -12.51 3.47
CA TRP A 108 -10.56 -13.26 4.09
C TRP A 108 -11.52 -12.37 4.88
N ASP A 109 -11.00 -11.40 5.62
CA ASP A 109 -11.83 -10.45 6.39
C ASP A 109 -12.70 -9.58 5.46
N LEU A 110 -12.21 -9.25 4.26
CA LEU A 110 -13.01 -8.54 3.25
C LEU A 110 -14.13 -9.40 2.65
N ARG A 111 -14.04 -10.73 2.72
CA ARG A 111 -15.04 -11.65 2.15
C ARG A 111 -16.13 -12.02 3.17
N SER A 112 -15.90 -11.80 4.46
CA SER A 112 -16.85 -12.10 5.53
C SER A 112 -17.81 -10.96 5.85
N GLN A 113 -17.76 -9.85 5.08
CA GLN A 113 -18.59 -8.65 5.22
C GLN A 113 -19.60 -8.55 4.08
#